data_AF-A0A9X2KHR7-F1
#
_entry.id   AF-A0A9X2KHR7-F1
#
_cell.length_a   1.000
_cell.length_b   1.000
_cell.length_c   1.000
_cell.angle_alpha   90.00
_cell.angle_beta   90.00
_cell.angle_gamma   90.00
#
_symmetry.space_group_name_H-M   'P 1'
#
loop_
_entity.id
_entity.type
_entity.pdbx_description
1 polymer ?
#
loop_
_entity_poly.entity_id
_entity_poly.type
_entity_poly.pdbx_seq_one_letter_code
_entity_poly.pdbx_strand_id
1 'polypeptide(L)'
;MRSSSPSLPGPEVVTRLHERIIAWFAESSRDLPWRSPERTAWQVMVSEFMLQQTPVVRVLPVWRRWMELWPTPAALAASSTGDAVREWGRLGYPRRALRLHAAAAAIVERHGGEVPREHAQLLDLPGVGSYTAAAISVFAFGRRQTVIDTNIRRVHARAVSGKALPGRSLTAAETRLADALMPEDDAAAVAWNVSVMELGALVCTARSPLCDACPVLEDCAWVAAGRPEADYVPTGQAWKGTDRQARGAIMAVLRAAEAPVPRESLVAPAAAAGPERPRAGRWARRGRRNRRGGRGRRGGWCRLVGRRHRRRDHGGPAAARAGRPARAAGALPDRPAHRRPGPRRRRRGEPPPLSPDPSPTAAGSSGCCRACSA
;
A
#
# COMPACT_ATOMS: atom_id res chain seq x y z
N MET A 1 5.87 -23.68 -19.81
CA MET A 1 7.10 -23.47 -19.00
C MET A 1 6.70 -23.27 -17.55
N ARG A 2 7.05 -24.20 -16.65
CA ARG A 2 6.82 -24.02 -15.21
C ARG A 2 7.81 -22.96 -14.74
N SER A 3 7.33 -21.76 -14.40
CA SER A 3 8.18 -20.71 -13.81
C SER A 3 8.70 -21.24 -12.49
N SER A 4 9.98 -21.60 -12.43
CA SER A 4 10.71 -21.89 -11.20
C SER A 4 10.46 -20.73 -10.24
N SER A 5 9.98 -21.00 -9.03
CA SER A 5 9.96 -19.94 -8.01
C SER A 5 11.41 -19.51 -7.77
N PRO A 6 11.70 -18.20 -7.62
CA PRO A 6 13.05 -17.78 -7.29
C PRO A 6 13.47 -18.49 -6.00
N SER A 7 14.62 -19.19 -6.05
CA SER A 7 15.23 -19.77 -4.86
C SER A 7 15.63 -18.64 -3.93
N LEU A 8 15.32 -18.77 -2.64
CA LEU A 8 15.81 -17.83 -1.63
C LEU A 8 17.34 -17.85 -1.65
N PRO A 9 17.99 -16.70 -1.39
CA PRO A 9 19.42 -16.68 -1.22
C PRO A 9 19.79 -17.42 0.08
N GLY A 10 21.06 -17.81 0.22
CA GLY A 10 21.53 -18.45 1.44
C GLY A 10 21.25 -17.60 2.69
N PRO A 11 21.11 -18.22 3.88
CA PRO A 11 20.74 -17.50 5.11
C PRO A 11 21.70 -16.35 5.44
N GLU A 12 23.00 -16.51 5.17
CA GLU A 12 24.01 -15.46 5.37
C GLU A 12 23.74 -14.21 4.53
N VAL A 13 23.30 -14.37 3.29
CA VAL A 13 22.93 -13.25 2.42
C VAL A 13 21.68 -12.56 2.97
N VAL A 14 20.68 -13.32 3.41
CA VAL A 14 19.45 -12.76 4.01
C VAL A 14 19.79 -11.93 5.25
N THR A 15 20.65 -12.43 6.13
CA THR A 15 21.12 -11.70 7.31
C THR A 15 21.81 -10.39 6.93
N ARG A 16 22.74 -10.41 5.96
CA ARG A 16 23.40 -9.17 5.49
C ARG A 16 22.42 -8.18 4.88
N LEU A 17 21.42 -8.65 4.13
CA LEU A 17 20.36 -7.78 3.60
C LEU A 17 19.61 -7.09 4.75
N HIS A 18 19.22 -7.83 5.79
CA HIS A 18 18.54 -7.26 6.96
C HIS A 18 19.40 -6.21 7.65
N GLU A 19 20.63 -6.57 8.03
CA GLU A 19 21.54 -5.69 8.77
C GLU A 19 21.84 -4.40 7.99
N ARG A 20 22.25 -4.52 6.73
CA ARG A 20 22.68 -3.35 5.94
C ARG A 20 21.52 -2.43 5.58
N ILE A 21 20.34 -2.96 5.27
CA ILE A 21 19.17 -2.14 4.91
C ILE A 21 18.58 -1.46 6.15
N ILE A 22 18.52 -2.16 7.29
CA ILE A 22 18.01 -1.57 8.54
C ILE A 22 18.99 -0.52 9.08
N ALA A 23 20.30 -0.79 9.07
CA ALA A 23 21.31 0.20 9.48
C ALA A 23 21.27 1.45 8.59
N TRP A 24 21.22 1.28 7.27
CA TRP A 24 21.05 2.39 6.34
C TRP A 24 19.79 3.21 6.62
N PHE A 25 18.67 2.55 6.92
CA PHE A 25 17.42 3.24 7.25
C PHE A 25 17.54 4.06 8.54
N ALA A 26 18.19 3.53 9.57
CA ALA A 26 18.40 4.25 10.82
C ALA A 26 19.12 5.60 10.61
N GLU A 27 20.04 5.66 9.66
CA GLU A 27 20.81 6.87 9.33
C GLU A 27 20.16 7.77 8.28
N SER A 28 19.45 7.17 7.30
CA SER A 28 19.00 7.86 6.08
C SER A 28 17.48 8.06 5.99
N SER A 29 16.70 7.57 6.96
CA SER A 29 15.25 7.66 6.90
C SER A 29 14.76 9.11 6.87
N ARG A 30 13.71 9.36 6.08
CA ARG A 30 13.03 10.65 6.12
C ARG A 30 12.26 10.80 7.43
N ASP A 31 12.42 11.97 8.06
CA ASP A 31 11.57 12.40 9.16
C ASP A 31 10.14 12.64 8.66
N LEU A 32 9.24 11.74 9.03
CA LEU A 32 7.83 11.77 8.65
C LEU A 32 6.97 11.62 9.90
N PRO A 33 5.94 12.46 10.09
CA PRO A 33 5.21 12.51 11.36
C PRO A 33 4.44 11.20 11.66
N TRP A 34 3.97 10.50 10.64
CA TRP A 34 3.36 9.17 10.77
C TRP A 34 4.38 8.04 10.99
N ARG A 35 5.66 8.35 11.18
CA ARG A 35 6.71 7.43 11.64
C ARG A 35 7.23 7.78 13.04
N SER A 36 6.79 8.90 13.62
CA SER A 36 7.17 9.30 14.98
C SER A 36 6.88 8.18 15.99
N PRO A 37 7.74 7.93 16.99
CA PRO A 37 7.44 7.00 18.07
C PRO A 37 6.11 7.29 18.80
N GLU A 38 5.70 8.56 18.83
CA GLU A 38 4.49 9.04 19.53
C GLU A 38 3.21 8.97 18.66
N ARG A 39 3.32 8.45 17.44
CA ARG A 39 2.19 8.37 16.50
C ARG A 39 1.05 7.49 17.03
N THR A 40 -0.17 7.87 16.71
CA THR A 40 -1.37 7.06 16.93
C THR A 40 -1.65 6.14 15.74
N ALA A 41 -2.44 5.08 15.97
CA ALA A 41 -2.91 4.22 14.89
C ALA A 41 -3.78 4.96 13.86
N TRP A 42 -4.50 6.00 14.29
CA TRP A 42 -5.26 6.86 13.39
C TRP A 42 -4.34 7.66 12.46
N GLN A 43 -3.27 8.25 13.00
CA GLN A 43 -2.26 8.98 12.23
C GLN A 43 -1.62 8.12 11.12
N VAL A 44 -1.27 6.87 11.45
CA VAL A 44 -0.76 5.87 10.49
C VAL A 44 -1.83 5.50 9.46
N MET A 45 -3.07 5.23 9.89
CA MET A 45 -4.14 4.90 8.96
C MET A 45 -4.41 6.03 7.95
N VAL A 46 -4.42 7.29 8.39
CA VAL A 46 -4.60 8.43 7.49
C VAL A 46 -3.45 8.55 6.49
N SER A 47 -2.19 8.37 6.93
CA SER A 47 -1.05 8.39 6.00
C SER A 47 -1.16 7.29 4.96
N GLU A 48 -1.52 6.07 5.35
CA GLU A 48 -1.67 4.94 4.41
C GLU A 48 -2.77 5.18 3.38
N PHE A 49 -3.90 5.79 3.77
CA PHE A 49 -4.93 6.19 2.81
C PHE A 49 -4.42 7.25 1.82
N MET A 50 -3.66 8.23 2.31
CA MET A 50 -3.15 9.33 1.48
C MET A 50 -2.02 8.90 0.55
N LEU A 51 -1.12 8.02 1.00
CA LEU A 51 0.07 7.57 0.26
C LEU A 51 -0.25 6.62 -0.90
N GLN A 52 -1.46 6.05 -0.95
CA GLN A 52 -1.92 5.29 -2.11
C GLN A 52 -1.78 6.10 -3.42
N GLN A 53 -0.82 5.70 -4.25
CA GLN A 53 -0.53 6.34 -5.55
C GLN A 53 -0.26 7.86 -5.45
N THR A 54 0.22 8.34 -4.30
CA THR A 54 0.50 9.76 -4.08
C THR A 54 1.86 9.93 -3.40
N PRO A 55 2.79 10.71 -3.98
CA PRO A 55 4.12 10.85 -3.40
C PRO A 55 4.07 11.62 -2.07
N VAL A 56 4.99 11.27 -1.17
CA VAL A 56 5.13 11.84 0.20
C VAL A 56 5.11 13.36 0.19
N VAL A 57 5.86 14.01 -0.71
CA VAL A 57 5.96 15.48 -0.80
C VAL A 57 4.60 16.17 -0.99
N ARG A 58 3.64 15.49 -1.63
CA ARG A 58 2.27 16.00 -1.78
C ARG A 58 1.39 15.66 -0.58
N VAL A 59 1.62 14.51 0.05
CA VAL A 59 0.83 14.03 1.19
C VAL A 59 1.12 14.84 2.45
N LEU A 60 2.40 15.07 2.75
CA LEU A 60 2.84 15.66 4.02
C LEU A 60 2.08 16.94 4.44
N PRO A 61 1.97 17.99 3.60
CA PRO A 61 1.24 19.20 4.00
C PRO A 61 -0.25 18.95 4.22
N VAL A 62 -0.89 18.12 3.40
CA VAL A 62 -2.32 17.80 3.53
C VAL A 62 -2.57 16.94 4.78
N TRP A 63 -1.68 16.01 5.07
CA TRP A 63 -1.76 15.18 6.27
C TRP A 63 -1.66 16.03 7.54
N ARG A 64 -0.73 17.00 7.59
CA ARG A 64 -0.60 17.91 8.76
C ARG A 64 -1.90 18.68 8.99
N ARG A 65 -2.42 19.31 7.94
CA ARG A 65 -3.71 20.03 8.01
C ARG A 65 -4.87 19.12 8.42
N TRP A 66 -4.90 17.89 7.90
CA TRP A 66 -5.92 16.90 8.25
C TRP A 66 -5.87 16.52 9.73
N MET A 67 -4.68 16.38 10.31
CA MET A 67 -4.51 16.06 11.73
C MET A 67 -4.83 17.23 12.66
N GLU A 68 -4.65 18.49 12.22
CA GLU A 68 -5.13 19.67 12.95
C GLU A 68 -6.67 19.68 13.04
N LEU A 69 -7.36 19.37 11.93
CA LEU A 69 -8.82 19.41 11.86
C LEU A 69 -9.47 18.18 12.49
N TRP A 70 -8.91 17.00 12.23
CA TRP A 70 -9.49 15.71 12.60
C TRP A 70 -8.44 14.78 13.22
N PRO A 71 -7.97 15.09 14.45
CA PRO A 71 -6.94 14.32 15.15
C PRO A 71 -7.39 12.92 15.57
N THR A 72 -8.70 12.62 15.51
CA THR A 72 -9.27 11.32 15.89
C THR A 72 -10.29 10.82 14.85
N PRO A 73 -10.60 9.51 14.83
CA PRO A 73 -11.68 8.98 14.01
C PRO A 73 -13.02 9.68 14.29
N ALA A 74 -13.33 9.94 15.57
CA ALA A 74 -14.55 10.63 15.98
C ALA A 74 -14.65 12.05 15.39
N ALA A 75 -13.55 12.81 15.39
CA ALA A 75 -13.52 14.15 14.81
C ALA A 75 -13.84 14.12 13.30
N LEU A 76 -13.24 13.19 12.55
CA LEU A 76 -13.55 13.06 11.12
C LEU A 76 -15.00 12.59 10.89
N ALA A 77 -15.46 11.61 11.66
CA ALA A 77 -16.81 11.04 11.53
C ALA A 77 -17.91 12.09 11.79
N ALA A 78 -17.67 13.04 12.69
CA ALA A 78 -18.58 14.15 12.99
C ALA A 78 -18.62 15.23 11.88
N SER A 79 -17.60 15.30 11.03
CA SER A 79 -17.56 16.24 9.90
C SER A 79 -18.42 15.80 8.72
N SER A 80 -18.73 16.72 7.80
CA SER A 80 -19.39 16.33 6.56
C SER A 80 -18.40 15.64 5.60
N THR A 81 -18.91 14.68 4.82
CA THR A 81 -18.11 14.08 3.73
C THR A 81 -17.64 15.11 2.70
N GLY A 82 -18.35 16.23 2.57
CA GLY A 82 -17.96 17.37 1.73
C GLY A 82 -16.69 18.04 2.25
N ASP A 83 -16.59 18.30 3.54
CA ASP A 83 -15.41 18.90 4.17
C ASP A 83 -14.19 17.99 3.98
N ALA A 84 -14.34 16.70 4.25
CA ALA A 84 -13.30 15.70 4.01
C ALA A 84 -12.80 15.70 2.55
N VAL A 85 -13.70 15.84 1.57
CA VAL A 85 -13.34 15.90 0.14
C VAL A 85 -12.67 17.23 -0.23
N ARG A 86 -13.07 18.35 0.39
CA ARG A 86 -12.43 19.66 0.17
C ARG A 86 -10.99 19.66 0.69
N GLU A 87 -10.78 19.22 1.94
CA GLU A 87 -9.46 19.13 2.56
C GLU A 87 -8.54 18.13 1.86
N TRP A 88 -9.08 17.03 1.33
CA TRP A 88 -8.29 16.08 0.51
C TRP A 88 -7.68 16.73 -0.75
N GLY A 89 -8.30 17.84 -1.20
CA GLY A 89 -7.75 18.72 -2.22
C GLY A 89 -7.36 17.99 -3.50
N ARG A 90 -6.07 18.12 -3.86
CA ARG A 90 -5.50 17.60 -5.12
C ARG A 90 -4.67 16.32 -4.94
N LEU A 91 -4.81 15.61 -3.81
CA LEU A 91 -4.15 14.32 -3.61
C LEU A 91 -4.60 13.26 -4.63
N GLY A 92 -5.72 13.49 -5.33
CA GLY A 92 -6.24 12.59 -6.36
C GLY A 92 -7.11 11.49 -5.76
N TYR A 93 -7.97 10.89 -6.61
CA TYR A 93 -9.00 9.91 -6.22
C TYR A 93 -9.82 10.35 -4.98
N PRO A 94 -10.70 11.37 -5.09
CA PRO A 94 -11.51 11.87 -3.96
C PRO A 94 -12.33 10.79 -3.24
N ARG A 95 -12.60 9.67 -3.91
CA ARG A 95 -13.21 8.49 -3.30
C ARG A 95 -12.43 7.96 -2.09
N ARG A 96 -11.10 8.14 -2.04
CA ARG A 96 -10.28 7.74 -0.89
C ARG A 96 -10.66 8.53 0.36
N ALA A 97 -10.89 9.84 0.24
CA ALA A 97 -11.39 10.67 1.35
C ALA A 97 -12.74 10.16 1.87
N LEU A 98 -13.67 9.85 0.95
CA LEU A 98 -14.98 9.30 1.32
C LEU A 98 -14.88 7.93 1.99
N ARG A 99 -13.92 7.11 1.58
CA ARG A 99 -13.68 5.80 2.21
C ARG A 99 -13.05 5.95 3.59
N LEU A 100 -12.08 6.85 3.75
CA LEU A 100 -11.49 7.17 5.05
C LEU A 100 -12.54 7.73 6.02
N HIS A 101 -13.42 8.61 5.55
CA HIS A 101 -14.56 9.13 6.35
C HIS A 101 -15.51 8.00 6.78
N ALA A 102 -15.90 7.12 5.84
CA ALA A 102 -16.71 5.95 6.16
C ALA A 102 -16.00 4.98 7.13
N ALA A 103 -14.68 4.82 7.01
CA ALA A 103 -13.90 4.01 7.93
C ALA A 103 -13.86 4.63 9.33
N ALA A 104 -13.71 5.94 9.44
CA ALA A 104 -13.77 6.66 10.70
C ALA A 104 -15.12 6.49 11.39
N ALA A 105 -16.23 6.61 10.65
CA ALA A 105 -17.56 6.34 11.18
C ALA A 105 -17.71 4.89 11.69
N ALA A 106 -17.22 3.92 10.91
CA ALA A 106 -17.23 2.50 11.30
C ALA A 106 -16.35 2.21 12.53
N ILE A 107 -15.24 2.93 12.70
CA ILE A 107 -14.37 2.84 13.88
C ILE A 107 -15.10 3.34 15.14
N VAL A 108 -15.82 4.47 15.04
CA VAL A 108 -16.62 5.00 16.15
C VAL A 108 -17.73 4.02 16.52
N GLU A 109 -18.50 3.56 15.53
CA GLU A 109 -19.68 2.73 15.74
C GLU A 109 -19.33 1.33 16.28
N ARG A 110 -18.29 0.70 15.73
CA ARG A 110 -18.02 -0.73 15.97
C ARG A 110 -16.81 -0.99 16.87
N HIS A 111 -15.95 0.01 17.08
CA HIS A 111 -14.66 -0.14 17.75
C HIS A 111 -14.38 0.94 18.81
N GLY A 112 -15.42 1.64 19.28
CA GLY A 112 -15.29 2.60 20.39
C GLY A 112 -14.44 3.82 20.07
N GLY A 113 -14.25 4.14 18.78
CA GLY A 113 -13.43 5.28 18.35
C GLY A 113 -11.93 4.98 18.21
N GLU A 114 -11.50 3.74 18.47
CA GLU A 114 -10.11 3.31 18.31
C GLU A 114 -9.93 2.46 17.04
N VAL A 115 -8.83 2.67 16.32
CA VAL A 115 -8.49 1.82 15.17
C VAL A 115 -8.27 0.39 15.68
N PRO A 116 -8.97 -0.62 15.14
CA PRO A 116 -8.86 -1.99 15.65
C PRO A 116 -7.47 -2.58 15.38
N ARG A 117 -6.97 -3.37 16.34
CA ARG A 117 -5.64 -4.02 16.26
C ARG A 117 -5.63 -5.28 15.43
N GLU A 118 -6.75 -6.02 15.41
CA GLU A 118 -6.83 -7.30 14.73
C GLU A 118 -6.90 -7.14 13.21
N HIS A 119 -6.08 -7.89 12.50
CA HIS A 119 -5.98 -7.79 11.03
C HIS A 119 -7.32 -8.03 10.33
N ALA A 120 -8.12 -8.99 10.82
CA ALA A 120 -9.45 -9.27 10.28
C ALA A 120 -10.40 -8.07 10.46
N GLN A 121 -10.36 -7.40 11.61
CA GLN A 121 -11.18 -6.22 11.86
C GLN A 121 -10.75 -5.02 11.01
N LEU A 122 -9.44 -4.88 10.76
CA LEU A 122 -8.93 -3.87 9.82
C LEU A 122 -9.48 -4.10 8.40
N LEU A 123 -9.50 -5.35 7.92
CA LEU A 123 -10.06 -5.70 6.60
C LEU A 123 -11.56 -5.39 6.48
N ASP A 124 -12.30 -5.43 7.58
CA ASP A 124 -13.73 -5.10 7.60
C ASP A 124 -14.03 -3.60 7.55
N LEU A 125 -13.00 -2.74 7.59
CA LEU A 125 -13.16 -1.29 7.50
C LEU A 125 -13.35 -0.83 6.03
N PRO A 126 -14.29 0.10 5.77
CA PRO A 126 -14.49 0.67 4.44
C PRO A 126 -13.22 1.19 3.76
N GLY A 127 -12.84 0.58 2.64
CA GLY A 127 -11.69 1.02 1.83
C GLY A 127 -10.32 0.57 2.36
N VAL A 128 -10.29 -0.26 3.41
CA VAL A 128 -9.09 -0.98 3.82
C VAL A 128 -9.03 -2.30 3.04
N GLY A 129 -7.98 -2.46 2.22
CA GLY A 129 -7.68 -3.73 1.55
C GLY A 129 -6.53 -4.46 2.24
N SER A 130 -6.14 -5.62 1.70
CA SER A 130 -5.06 -6.46 2.26
C SER A 130 -3.77 -5.69 2.53
N TYR A 131 -3.32 -4.88 1.56
CA TYR A 131 -2.14 -4.03 1.73
C TYR A 131 -2.30 -3.06 2.92
N THR A 132 -3.38 -2.28 2.95
CA THR A 132 -3.59 -1.25 3.98
C THR A 132 -3.76 -1.87 5.36
N ALA A 133 -4.46 -3.01 5.47
CA ALA A 133 -4.59 -3.75 6.72
C ALA A 133 -3.23 -4.24 7.24
N ALA A 134 -2.39 -4.82 6.36
CA ALA A 134 -1.04 -5.25 6.72
C ALA A 134 -0.16 -4.06 7.14
N ALA A 135 -0.20 -2.95 6.38
CA ALA A 135 0.57 -1.75 6.68
C ALA A 135 0.17 -1.14 8.04
N ILE A 136 -1.12 -1.06 8.35
CA ILE A 136 -1.58 -0.59 9.68
C ILE A 136 -1.13 -1.57 10.78
N SER A 137 -1.28 -2.89 10.56
CA SER A 137 -0.84 -3.92 11.53
C SER A 137 0.63 -3.77 11.90
N VAL A 138 1.48 -3.52 10.91
CA VAL A 138 2.93 -3.36 11.08
C VAL A 138 3.28 -1.99 11.67
N PHE A 139 2.85 -0.91 11.02
CA PHE A 139 3.36 0.43 11.34
C PHE A 139 2.66 1.09 12.54
N ALA A 140 1.41 0.70 12.85
CA ALA A 140 0.70 1.20 14.02
C ALA A 140 0.82 0.27 15.24
N PHE A 141 0.81 -1.05 15.03
CA PHE A 141 0.70 -2.02 16.11
C PHE A 141 1.92 -2.91 16.28
N GLY A 142 2.96 -2.72 15.48
CA GLY A 142 4.24 -3.43 15.62
C GLY A 142 4.14 -4.93 15.36
N ARG A 143 3.12 -5.39 14.62
CA ARG A 143 2.89 -6.81 14.37
C ARG A 143 3.63 -7.26 13.13
N ARG A 144 4.25 -8.44 13.16
CA ARG A 144 4.77 -9.08 11.95
C ARG A 144 3.63 -9.39 10.98
N GLN A 145 3.62 -8.68 9.86
CA GLN A 145 2.77 -8.95 8.69
C GLN A 145 3.53 -8.60 7.43
N THR A 146 3.19 -9.31 6.35
CA THR A 146 3.83 -9.10 5.06
C THR A 146 3.21 -7.91 4.34
N VAL A 147 3.99 -6.83 4.26
CA VAL A 147 3.62 -5.61 3.55
C VAL A 147 4.30 -5.60 2.20
N ILE A 148 3.52 -5.44 1.13
CA ILE A 148 4.05 -5.51 -0.23
C ILE A 148 3.49 -4.35 -1.05
N ASP A 149 4.29 -3.29 -1.17
CA ASP A 149 4.03 -2.19 -2.11
C ASP A 149 4.88 -2.34 -3.38
N THR A 150 4.78 -1.36 -4.29
CA THR A 150 5.58 -1.36 -5.52
C THR A 150 7.08 -1.16 -5.29
N ASN A 151 7.48 -0.57 -4.15
CA ASN A 151 8.87 -0.33 -3.80
C ASN A 151 9.52 -1.62 -3.30
N ILE A 152 8.89 -2.29 -2.32
CA ILE A 152 9.30 -3.58 -1.78
C ILE A 152 9.40 -4.62 -2.89
N ARG A 153 8.37 -4.72 -3.75
CA ARG A 153 8.39 -5.65 -4.89
C ARG A 153 9.60 -5.44 -5.79
N ARG A 154 9.98 -4.19 -6.04
CA ARG A 154 11.11 -3.86 -6.92
C ARG A 154 12.45 -4.16 -6.25
N VAL A 155 12.60 -3.86 -4.96
CA VAL A 155 13.81 -4.21 -4.21
C VAL A 155 13.97 -5.73 -4.19
N HIS A 156 12.93 -6.49 -3.85
CA HIS A 156 12.99 -7.95 -3.84
C HIS A 156 13.25 -8.54 -5.25
N ALA A 157 12.61 -7.98 -6.28
CA ALA A 157 12.85 -8.41 -7.66
C ALA A 157 14.32 -8.25 -8.06
N ARG A 158 14.95 -7.13 -7.70
CA ARG A 158 16.34 -6.85 -8.06
C ARG A 158 17.34 -7.55 -7.16
N ALA A 159 17.25 -7.33 -5.85
CA ALA A 159 18.22 -7.82 -4.88
C ALA A 159 18.22 -9.35 -4.81
N VAL A 160 17.05 -10.00 -4.97
CA VAL A 160 16.91 -11.44 -4.75
C VAL A 160 16.61 -12.20 -6.04
N SER A 161 15.64 -11.73 -6.84
CA SER A 161 15.23 -12.48 -8.04
C SER A 161 16.04 -12.18 -9.30
N GLY A 162 16.99 -11.25 -9.25
CA GLY A 162 17.81 -10.86 -10.40
C GLY A 162 17.07 -10.14 -11.52
N LYS A 163 15.86 -9.62 -11.26
CA LYS A 163 14.99 -8.99 -12.27
C LYS A 163 14.96 -7.48 -12.13
N ALA A 164 15.01 -6.76 -13.26
CA ALA A 164 14.95 -5.30 -13.28
C ALA A 164 13.64 -4.73 -12.71
N LEU A 165 12.51 -5.40 -12.97
CA LEU A 165 11.19 -5.03 -12.50
C LEU A 165 10.40 -6.28 -12.04
N PRO A 166 9.51 -6.13 -11.03
CA PRO A 166 8.56 -7.18 -10.67
C PRO A 166 7.50 -7.35 -11.76
N GLY A 167 6.67 -8.39 -11.64
CA GLY A 167 5.57 -8.62 -12.57
C GLY A 167 4.58 -7.45 -12.62
N ARG A 168 3.78 -7.34 -13.69
CA ARG A 168 2.79 -6.25 -13.84
C ARG A 168 1.73 -6.22 -12.72
N SER A 169 1.45 -7.37 -12.13
CA SER A 169 0.55 -7.55 -10.99
C SER A 169 1.25 -8.35 -9.90
N LEU A 170 0.86 -8.12 -8.64
CA LEU A 170 1.34 -8.92 -7.51
C LEU A 170 1.01 -10.40 -7.74
N THR A 171 2.00 -11.27 -7.61
CA THR A 171 1.83 -12.73 -7.75
C THR A 171 2.00 -13.44 -6.41
N ALA A 172 1.42 -14.64 -6.28
CA ALA A 172 1.61 -15.47 -5.09
C ALA A 172 3.09 -15.83 -4.83
N ALA A 173 3.92 -15.89 -5.87
CA ALA A 173 5.36 -16.12 -5.73
C ALA A 173 6.08 -14.91 -5.12
N GLU A 174 5.69 -13.69 -5.50
CA GLU A 174 6.21 -12.47 -4.89
C GLU A 174 5.76 -12.33 -3.43
N THR A 175 4.53 -12.75 -3.11
CA THR A 175 4.06 -12.81 -1.72
C THR A 175 4.89 -13.77 -0.88
N ARG A 176 5.05 -15.03 -1.33
CA ARG A 176 5.88 -16.01 -0.62
C ARG A 176 7.33 -15.56 -0.45
N LEU A 177 7.89 -14.87 -1.45
CA LEU A 177 9.24 -14.33 -1.36
C LEU A 177 9.31 -13.26 -0.27
N ALA A 178 8.37 -12.32 -0.23
CA ALA A 178 8.34 -11.30 0.81
C ALA A 178 8.12 -11.89 2.20
N ASP A 179 7.22 -12.89 2.33
CA ASP A 179 7.01 -13.64 3.57
C ASP A 179 8.31 -14.28 4.07
N ALA A 180 9.02 -14.98 3.18
CA ALA A 180 10.22 -15.72 3.54
C ALA A 180 11.45 -14.84 3.80
N LEU A 181 11.47 -13.61 3.28
CA LEU A 181 12.51 -12.62 3.58
C LEU A 181 12.24 -11.86 4.88
N MET A 182 11.06 -11.98 5.49
CA MET A 182 10.70 -11.21 6.68
C MET A 182 11.27 -11.87 7.94
N PRO A 183 12.04 -11.14 8.77
CA PRO A 183 12.49 -11.63 10.09
C PRO A 183 11.34 -12.21 10.92
N GLU A 184 11.60 -13.23 11.74
CA GLU A 184 10.56 -13.86 12.58
C GLU A 184 10.14 -13.00 13.78
N ASP A 185 11.04 -12.17 14.30
CA ASP A 185 10.73 -11.22 15.38
C ASP A 185 9.87 -10.05 14.88
N ASP A 186 8.90 -9.63 15.69
CA ASP A 186 7.94 -8.56 15.38
C ASP A 186 8.67 -7.22 15.14
N ALA A 187 9.59 -6.84 16.03
CA ALA A 187 10.29 -5.57 15.92
C ALA A 187 11.23 -5.53 14.70
N ALA A 188 11.99 -6.61 14.49
CA ALA A 188 12.85 -6.76 13.31
C ALA A 188 12.04 -6.78 12.01
N ALA A 189 10.87 -7.42 11.98
CA ALA A 189 9.98 -7.44 10.82
C ALA A 189 9.43 -6.04 10.48
N VAL A 190 9.07 -5.27 11.50
CA VAL A 190 8.62 -3.87 11.33
C VAL A 190 9.75 -3.02 10.75
N ALA A 191 10.95 -3.10 11.34
CA ALA A 191 12.14 -2.40 10.86
C ALA A 191 12.46 -2.79 9.40
N TRP A 192 12.42 -4.08 9.07
CA TRP A 192 12.62 -4.56 7.71
C TRP A 192 11.62 -3.97 6.71
N ASN A 193 10.32 -4.07 7.00
CA ASN A 193 9.26 -3.57 6.10
C ASN A 193 9.42 -2.08 5.78
N VAL A 194 9.65 -1.24 6.80
CA VAL A 194 9.80 0.20 6.59
C VAL A 194 11.10 0.54 5.86
N SER A 195 12.19 -0.18 6.16
CA SER A 195 13.51 0.07 5.58
C SER A 195 13.58 -0.31 4.10
N VAL A 196 13.04 -1.48 3.72
CA VAL A 196 12.97 -1.90 2.31
C VAL A 196 12.08 -0.98 1.49
N MET A 197 10.95 -0.57 2.04
CA MET A 197 10.05 0.39 1.40
C MET A 197 10.76 1.74 1.16
N GLU A 198 11.51 2.23 2.14
CA GLU A 198 12.31 3.46 2.02
C GLU A 198 13.43 3.33 1.00
N LEU A 199 14.16 2.22 1.02
CA LEU A 199 15.23 1.93 0.06
C LEU A 199 14.69 1.94 -1.37
N GLY A 200 13.55 1.28 -1.59
CA GLY A 200 12.90 1.31 -2.89
C GLY A 200 12.45 2.73 -3.28
N ALA A 201 11.96 3.53 -2.33
CA ALA A 201 11.49 4.88 -2.61
C ALA A 201 12.62 5.86 -2.99
N LEU A 202 13.80 5.76 -2.34
CA LEU A 202 14.86 6.76 -2.44
C LEU A 202 16.05 6.33 -3.30
N VAL A 203 16.46 5.07 -3.21
CA VAL A 203 17.71 4.57 -3.80
C VAL A 203 17.43 3.65 -4.96
N CYS A 204 16.73 2.54 -4.70
CA CYS A 204 16.41 1.53 -5.69
C CYS A 204 15.16 1.95 -6.50
N THR A 205 15.22 3.09 -7.18
CA THR A 205 14.08 3.65 -7.94
C THR A 205 13.84 2.91 -9.26
N ALA A 206 12.63 3.05 -9.83
CA ALA A 206 12.23 2.25 -10.99
C ALA A 206 13.05 2.53 -12.26
N ARG A 207 13.41 3.79 -12.52
CA ARG A 207 14.07 4.21 -13.78
C ARG A 207 15.56 4.45 -13.64
N SER A 208 15.97 5.14 -12.58
CA SER A 208 17.36 5.57 -12.37
C SER A 208 17.77 5.25 -10.94
N PRO A 209 18.01 3.96 -10.62
CA PRO A 209 18.41 3.58 -9.28
C PRO A 209 19.82 4.08 -8.97
N LEU A 210 20.02 4.58 -7.75
CA LEU A 210 21.30 5.07 -7.24
C LEU A 210 22.14 3.89 -6.72
N CYS A 211 22.57 3.01 -7.62
CA CYS A 211 23.21 1.74 -7.23
C CYS A 211 24.49 1.95 -6.40
N ASP A 212 25.26 2.99 -6.70
CA ASP A 212 26.52 3.28 -6.01
C ASP A 212 26.29 3.75 -4.55
N ALA A 213 25.07 4.20 -4.23
CA ALA A 213 24.63 4.55 -2.88
C ALA A 213 23.79 3.43 -2.23
N CYS A 214 23.65 2.26 -2.87
CA CYS A 214 22.82 1.17 -2.37
C CYS A 214 23.60 0.35 -1.32
N PRO A 215 23.08 0.20 -0.08
CA PRO A 215 23.80 -0.50 0.99
C PRO A 215 24.01 -2.00 0.72
N VAL A 216 23.26 -2.56 -0.23
CA VAL A 216 23.29 -3.99 -0.60
C VAL A 216 23.74 -4.20 -2.05
N LEU A 217 24.55 -3.28 -2.59
CA LEU A 217 25.06 -3.37 -3.97
C LEU A 217 25.76 -4.71 -4.24
N GLU A 218 26.64 -5.14 -3.32
CA GLU A 218 27.46 -6.36 -3.44
C GLU A 218 26.63 -7.64 -3.42
N ASP A 219 25.51 -7.64 -2.70
CA ASP A 219 24.60 -8.79 -2.56
C ASP A 219 23.45 -8.77 -3.60
N CYS A 220 23.37 -7.76 -4.46
CA CYS A 220 22.24 -7.57 -5.37
C CYS A 220 22.32 -8.48 -6.61
N ALA A 221 21.45 -9.49 -6.67
CA ALA A 221 21.40 -10.46 -7.77
C ALA A 221 21.25 -9.81 -9.16
N TRP A 222 20.49 -8.72 -9.29
CA TRP A 222 20.31 -8.02 -10.57
C TRP A 222 21.57 -7.27 -11.01
N VAL A 223 22.34 -6.73 -10.07
CA VAL A 223 23.64 -6.11 -10.38
C VAL A 223 24.67 -7.17 -10.74
N ALA A 224 24.75 -8.26 -9.97
CA ALA A 224 25.62 -9.39 -10.25
C ALA A 224 25.36 -10.02 -11.64
N ALA A 225 24.10 -9.99 -12.10
CA ALA A 225 23.71 -10.44 -13.45
C ALA A 225 24.03 -9.43 -14.57
N GLY A 226 24.71 -8.32 -14.29
CA GLY A 226 25.05 -7.30 -15.29
C GLY A 226 23.90 -6.33 -15.61
N ARG A 227 22.93 -6.15 -14.69
CA ARG A 227 21.79 -5.24 -14.82
C ARG A 227 20.94 -5.48 -16.08
N PRO A 228 20.45 -6.71 -16.33
CA PRO A 228 19.63 -7.01 -17.51
C PRO A 228 18.40 -6.10 -17.57
N GLU A 229 17.95 -5.77 -18.78
CA GLU A 229 16.79 -4.89 -19.00
C GLU A 229 15.48 -5.52 -18.51
N ALA A 230 14.45 -4.70 -18.36
CA ALA A 230 13.13 -5.18 -17.95
C ALA A 230 12.36 -5.80 -19.13
N ASP A 231 11.66 -6.91 -18.87
CA ASP A 231 10.77 -7.58 -19.83
C ASP A 231 9.61 -6.69 -20.34
N TYR A 232 9.39 -5.53 -19.70
CA TYR A 232 8.41 -4.56 -20.14
C TYR A 232 8.76 -3.15 -19.70
N VAL A 233 8.31 -2.17 -20.50
CA VAL A 233 8.33 -0.76 -20.13
C VAL A 233 6.99 -0.41 -19.45
N PRO A 234 7.01 0.15 -18.22
CA PRO A 234 5.79 0.68 -17.60
C PRO A 234 5.18 1.78 -18.48
N THR A 235 3.95 1.60 -18.92
CA THR A 235 3.26 2.59 -19.74
C THR A 235 2.63 3.67 -18.86
N GLY A 236 3.08 4.91 -19.01
CA GLY A 236 2.42 6.08 -18.42
C GLY A 236 1.32 6.59 -19.35
N GLN A 237 0.11 6.82 -18.82
CA GLN A 237 -0.90 7.58 -19.57
C GLN A 237 -0.58 9.08 -19.48
N ALA A 238 -0.63 9.81 -20.60
CA ALA A 238 -0.52 11.27 -20.63
C ALA A 238 -1.62 11.93 -19.77
N TRP A 239 -1.36 13.09 -19.15
CA TRP A 239 -2.38 13.79 -18.33
C TRP A 239 -3.33 14.62 -19.18
N LYS A 240 -2.78 15.36 -20.14
CA LYS A 240 -3.56 16.20 -21.02
C LYS A 240 -4.55 15.37 -21.86
N GLY A 241 -5.79 15.85 -21.98
CA GLY A 241 -6.85 15.21 -22.78
C GLY A 241 -7.44 13.94 -22.17
N THR A 242 -7.38 13.77 -20.85
CA THR A 242 -7.88 12.53 -20.20
C THR A 242 -9.08 12.76 -19.30
N ASP A 243 -9.87 11.70 -19.07
CA ASP A 243 -11.00 11.72 -18.12
C ASP A 243 -10.58 12.15 -16.71
N ARG A 244 -9.32 11.91 -16.30
CA ARG A 244 -8.79 12.37 -15.02
C ARG A 244 -8.60 13.89 -14.98
N GLN A 245 -8.23 14.51 -16.09
CA GLN A 245 -8.14 15.97 -16.21
C GLN A 245 -9.53 16.60 -16.15
N ALA A 246 -10.49 16.07 -16.93
CA ALA A 246 -11.88 16.53 -16.90
C ALA A 246 -12.52 16.41 -15.50
N ARG A 247 -12.34 15.27 -14.83
CA ARG A 247 -12.77 15.10 -13.43
C ARG A 247 -12.09 16.09 -12.49
N GLY A 248 -10.81 16.36 -12.70
CA GLY A 248 -10.05 17.34 -11.91
C GLY A 248 -10.67 18.73 -11.98
N ALA A 249 -11.06 19.16 -13.18
CA ALA A 249 -11.72 20.45 -13.42
C ALA A 249 -13.11 20.53 -12.75
N ILE A 250 -13.94 19.49 -12.88
CA ILE A 250 -15.23 19.40 -12.17
C ILE A 250 -15.03 19.50 -10.66
N MET A 251 -14.09 18.72 -10.11
CA MET A 251 -13.81 18.74 -8.68
C MET A 251 -13.25 20.09 -8.20
N ALA A 252 -12.60 20.87 -9.06
CA ALA A 252 -12.14 22.21 -8.70
C ALA A 252 -13.33 23.15 -8.46
N VAL A 253 -14.33 23.14 -9.35
CA VAL A 253 -15.57 23.92 -9.17
C VAL A 253 -16.29 23.48 -7.90
N LEU A 254 -16.49 22.17 -7.71
CA LEU A 254 -17.21 21.65 -6.54
C LEU A 254 -16.52 21.97 -5.21
N ARG A 255 -15.19 22.08 -5.18
CA ARG A 255 -14.46 22.46 -3.96
C ARG A 255 -14.55 23.95 -3.64
N ALA A 256 -14.64 24.80 -4.65
CA ALA A 256 -14.73 26.25 -4.48
C ALA A 256 -16.16 26.72 -4.16
N ALA A 257 -17.16 25.87 -4.39
CA ALA A 257 -18.55 26.24 -4.21
C ALA A 257 -18.99 26.13 -2.74
N GLU A 258 -19.58 27.21 -2.24
CA GLU A 258 -20.23 27.28 -0.92
C GLU A 258 -21.73 27.01 -1.00
N ALA A 259 -22.29 27.01 -2.22
CA ALA A 259 -23.71 26.77 -2.52
C ALA A 259 -23.87 25.67 -3.58
N PRO A 260 -25.08 25.10 -3.76
CA PRO A 260 -25.35 24.12 -4.80
C PRO A 260 -24.92 24.61 -6.19
N VAL A 261 -24.17 23.78 -6.92
CA VAL A 261 -23.65 24.11 -8.25
C VAL A 261 -24.58 23.55 -9.33
N PRO A 262 -25.10 24.39 -10.26
CA PRO A 262 -25.85 23.92 -11.42
C PRO A 262 -25.00 23.00 -12.30
N ARG A 263 -25.63 22.01 -12.93
CA ARG A 263 -24.91 21.00 -13.72
C ARG A 263 -24.15 21.62 -14.89
N GLU A 264 -24.70 22.67 -15.47
CA GLU A 264 -24.21 23.40 -16.62
C GLU A 264 -22.84 24.03 -16.32
N SER A 265 -22.66 24.52 -15.10
CA SER A 265 -21.40 25.10 -14.60
C SER A 265 -20.26 24.06 -14.49
N LEU A 266 -20.58 22.76 -14.53
CA LEU A 266 -19.60 21.67 -14.50
C LEU A 266 -19.17 21.20 -15.90
N VAL A 267 -19.95 21.53 -16.94
CA VAL A 267 -19.72 21.03 -18.31
C VAL A 267 -18.58 21.77 -18.99
N ALA A 268 -18.56 23.10 -18.94
CA ALA A 268 -17.54 23.90 -19.62
C ALA A 268 -16.11 23.61 -19.09
N PRO A 269 -15.86 23.54 -17.76
CA PRO A 269 -14.54 23.17 -17.24
C PRO A 269 -14.12 21.75 -17.63
N ALA A 270 -15.06 20.81 -17.68
CA ALA A 270 -14.79 19.43 -18.07
C ALA A 270 -14.46 19.29 -19.56
N ALA A 271 -15.15 20.06 -20.42
CA ALA A 271 -14.95 20.06 -21.86
C ALA A 271 -13.61 20.70 -22.26
N ALA A 272 -13.25 21.84 -21.65
CA ALA A 272 -11.95 22.49 -21.87
C ALA A 272 -10.76 21.65 -21.39
N ALA A 273 -10.99 20.77 -20.40
CA ALA A 273 -9.99 19.88 -19.82
C ALA A 273 -9.99 18.46 -20.41
N GLY A 274 -11.00 18.10 -21.20
CA GLY A 274 -11.19 16.76 -21.74
C GLY A 274 -10.44 16.55 -23.06
N PRO A 275 -10.44 15.32 -23.62
CA PRO A 275 -10.00 15.13 -25.00
C PRO A 275 -10.85 15.99 -25.95
N GLU A 276 -10.22 16.59 -26.98
CA GLU A 276 -10.85 17.46 -28.00
C GLU A 276 -12.06 16.84 -28.72
N ARG A 277 -12.32 15.55 -28.52
CA ARG A 277 -13.58 14.90 -28.89
C ARG A 277 -14.16 14.16 -27.68
N PRO A 278 -15.34 14.55 -27.18
CA PRO A 278 -16.09 13.68 -26.28
C PRO A 278 -16.39 12.40 -27.05
N ARG A 279 -15.89 11.25 -26.59
CA ARG A 279 -16.46 9.96 -27.00
C ARG A 279 -17.88 9.89 -26.42
N ALA A 280 -18.83 10.52 -27.09
CA ALA A 280 -20.24 10.66 -26.71
C ALA A 280 -20.95 9.31 -26.45
N GLY A 281 -20.34 8.18 -26.84
CA GLY A 281 -20.92 6.85 -26.67
C GLY A 281 -20.74 6.16 -25.31
N ARG A 282 -19.88 6.64 -24.38
CA ARG A 282 -19.54 5.86 -23.17
C ARG A 282 -20.35 6.23 -21.91
N TRP A 283 -20.74 7.50 -21.76
CA TRP A 283 -21.54 7.95 -20.61
C TRP A 283 -23.01 7.51 -20.71
N ALA A 284 -23.59 7.48 -21.92
CA ALA A 284 -24.98 7.07 -22.14
C ALA A 284 -25.23 5.55 -22.01
N ARG A 285 -24.20 4.71 -22.23
CA ARG A 285 -24.36 3.23 -22.20
C ARG A 285 -24.35 2.60 -20.80
N ARG A 286 -23.76 3.25 -19.79
CA ARG A 286 -23.82 2.77 -18.39
C ARG A 286 -25.16 3.08 -17.71
N GLY A 287 -25.86 4.14 -18.10
CA GLY A 287 -27.22 4.43 -17.62
C GLY A 287 -28.32 3.54 -18.21
N ARG A 288 -28.08 2.92 -19.38
CA ARG A 288 -29.08 2.05 -20.05
C ARG A 288 -28.91 0.55 -19.75
N ARG A 289 -27.74 0.09 -19.29
CA ARG A 289 -27.55 -1.32 -18.90
C ARG A 289 -28.24 -1.71 -17.59
N ASN A 290 -28.71 -0.74 -16.79
CA ASN A 290 -29.47 -1.01 -15.56
C ASN A 290 -31.00 -1.02 -15.76
N ARG A 291 -31.50 -1.00 -17.01
CA ARG A 291 -32.95 -1.07 -17.33
C ARG A 291 -33.37 -2.31 -18.12
N ARG A 292 -32.45 -3.21 -18.47
CA ARG A 292 -32.76 -4.49 -19.13
C ARG A 292 -31.95 -5.61 -18.48
N GLY A 293 -32.44 -6.11 -17.35
CA GLY A 293 -31.84 -7.21 -16.60
C GLY A 293 -32.06 -7.04 -15.11
N GLY A 294 -33.25 -7.40 -14.62
CA GLY A 294 -33.56 -7.31 -13.19
C GLY A 294 -35.05 -7.42 -12.86
N ARG A 295 -35.69 -8.55 -13.18
CA ARG A 295 -36.76 -9.05 -12.30
C ARG A 295 -36.03 -9.61 -11.08
N GLY A 296 -36.16 -8.95 -9.92
CA GLY A 296 -35.59 -9.47 -8.68
C GLY A 296 -35.30 -8.42 -7.63
N ARG A 297 -36.25 -8.27 -6.71
CA ARG A 297 -36.11 -7.75 -5.33
C ARG A 297 -35.71 -6.28 -5.17
N ARG A 298 -36.74 -5.49 -4.85
CA ARG A 298 -36.66 -4.13 -4.29
C ARG A 298 -36.00 -4.20 -2.91
N GLY A 299 -34.96 -3.41 -2.70
CA GLY A 299 -34.32 -3.15 -1.41
C GLY A 299 -33.84 -1.70 -1.40
N GLY A 300 -34.38 -0.89 -0.50
CA GLY A 300 -34.44 0.56 -0.57
C GLY A 300 -33.11 1.28 -0.37
N TRP A 301 -32.84 2.23 -1.26
CA TRP A 301 -31.92 3.34 -1.05
C TRP A 301 -32.64 4.60 -1.51
N CYS A 302 -33.32 5.26 -0.57
CA CYS A 302 -33.69 6.69 -0.59
C CYS A 302 -34.77 6.93 0.47
N ARG A 303 -34.38 7.45 1.64
CA ARG A 303 -35.10 8.47 2.41
C ARG A 303 -34.35 8.71 3.71
N LEU A 304 -33.61 9.81 3.78
CA LEU A 304 -33.22 10.43 5.04
C LEU A 304 -33.01 11.92 4.79
N VAL A 305 -34.13 12.64 4.67
CA VAL A 305 -34.22 14.07 5.04
C VAL A 305 -35.65 14.37 5.51
N GLY A 306 -35.78 14.70 6.80
CA GLY A 306 -36.81 15.58 7.38
C GLY A 306 -38.25 15.05 7.55
N ARG A 307 -38.71 14.90 8.81
CA ARG A 307 -39.72 15.79 9.42
C ARG A 307 -40.16 15.31 10.83
N ARG A 308 -39.96 16.23 11.78
CA ARG A 308 -40.85 16.70 12.88
C ARG A 308 -41.54 15.68 13.82
N HIS A 309 -41.28 15.90 15.11
CA HIS A 309 -42.08 15.51 16.27
C HIS A 309 -43.60 15.57 16.05
N ARG A 310 -44.29 14.48 16.45
CA ARG A 310 -45.53 14.56 17.24
C ARG A 310 -45.57 13.41 18.25
N ARG A 311 -45.83 13.75 19.50
CA ARG A 311 -46.23 12.85 20.59
C ARG A 311 -47.58 12.20 20.27
N ARG A 312 -47.78 10.97 20.73
CA ARG A 312 -48.97 10.55 21.50
C ARG A 312 -48.77 9.17 22.12
N ASP A 313 -49.22 9.08 23.36
CA ASP A 313 -49.23 7.94 24.28
C ASP A 313 -50.10 6.78 23.77
N HIS A 314 -49.81 5.56 24.24
CA HIS A 314 -50.70 4.75 25.10
C HIS A 314 -50.19 3.30 25.25
N GLY A 315 -50.11 2.83 26.51
CA GLY A 315 -50.55 1.48 26.94
C GLY A 315 -49.58 0.30 26.81
N GLY A 316 -49.06 -0.18 27.94
CA GLY A 316 -48.42 -1.51 28.07
C GLY A 316 -49.44 -2.68 28.11
N PRO A 317 -49.16 -3.85 28.72
CA PRO A 317 -47.96 -4.25 29.47
C PRO A 317 -47.37 -5.64 29.07
N ALA A 318 -46.34 -6.01 29.84
CA ALA A 318 -45.40 -7.12 29.79
C ALA A 318 -45.94 -8.57 29.70
N ALA A 319 -45.09 -9.47 29.22
CA ALA A 319 -45.02 -10.86 29.69
C ALA A 319 -43.61 -11.44 29.57
N ALA A 320 -43.15 -12.04 30.66
CA ALA A 320 -41.86 -12.72 30.87
C ALA A 320 -41.88 -14.20 30.41
N ARG A 321 -40.67 -14.77 30.21
CA ARG A 321 -40.25 -16.19 30.42
C ARG A 321 -38.79 -16.32 29.91
N ALA A 322 -37.76 -16.51 30.74
CA ALA A 322 -37.29 -17.78 31.37
C ALA A 322 -37.17 -18.93 30.35
N GLY A 323 -36.07 -19.67 30.15
CA GLY A 323 -34.72 -19.69 30.70
C GLY A 323 -33.97 -20.94 30.18
N ARG A 324 -32.62 -20.84 30.06
CA ARG A 324 -31.55 -21.88 30.19
C ARG A 324 -31.61 -23.22 29.40
N PRO A 325 -30.51 -24.03 29.33
CA PRO A 325 -29.07 -23.72 29.33
C PRO A 325 -28.25 -24.51 28.26
N ALA A 326 -26.93 -24.28 28.28
CA ALA A 326 -25.87 -24.96 27.54
C ALA A 326 -25.63 -26.44 27.93
N ARG A 327 -25.02 -27.21 27.01
CA ARG A 327 -24.22 -28.40 27.31
C ARG A 327 -22.97 -28.47 26.43
N ALA A 328 -21.92 -29.02 27.04
CA ALA A 328 -20.54 -29.06 26.58
C ALA A 328 -20.11 -30.45 26.08
N ALA A 329 -18.89 -30.46 25.51
CA ALA A 329 -17.86 -31.51 25.55
C ALA A 329 -17.92 -32.74 24.60
N GLY A 330 -16.72 -33.15 24.17
CA GLY A 330 -16.40 -34.46 23.57
C GLY A 330 -15.75 -34.34 22.18
N ALA A 331 -14.44 -34.17 22.05
CA ALA A 331 -13.37 -35.18 22.10
C ALA A 331 -13.04 -35.81 20.72
N LEU A 332 -11.74 -35.76 20.39
CA LEU A 332 -11.04 -36.40 19.27
C LEU A 332 -11.13 -37.93 19.32
N PRO A 333 -10.81 -38.61 18.19
CA PRO A 333 -9.66 -39.51 18.28
C PRO A 333 -8.74 -39.57 17.05
N ASP A 334 -7.45 -39.70 17.38
CA ASP A 334 -6.36 -40.51 16.84
C ASP A 334 -6.10 -40.80 15.35
N ARG A 335 -4.79 -40.69 15.05
CA ARG A 335 -4.04 -41.18 13.87
C ARG A 335 -3.79 -42.71 13.96
N PRO A 336 -3.32 -43.30 12.84
CA PRO A 336 -2.05 -44.01 12.93
C PRO A 336 -1.07 -43.72 11.77
N ALA A 337 0.16 -44.22 11.97
CA ALA A 337 1.43 -43.86 11.36
C ALA A 337 1.86 -44.73 10.15
N HIS A 338 3.13 -44.53 9.73
CA HIS A 338 3.99 -45.29 8.79
C HIS A 338 4.05 -44.73 7.36
N ARG A 339 5.19 -44.53 6.66
CA ARG A 339 6.53 -45.16 6.66
C ARG A 339 7.56 -44.20 6.00
N ARG A 340 8.83 -44.27 6.42
CA ARG A 340 10.02 -43.73 5.71
C ARG A 340 10.52 -44.73 4.65
N PRO A 341 11.34 -44.29 3.68
CA PRO A 341 12.61 -44.99 3.44
C PRO A 341 13.82 -44.04 3.30
N GLY A 342 15.00 -44.59 3.61
CA GLY A 342 16.31 -43.92 3.67
C GLY A 342 17.09 -43.83 2.33
N PRO A 343 18.41 -43.55 2.40
CA PRO A 343 19.13 -42.74 1.42
C PRO A 343 19.88 -43.52 0.34
N ARG A 344 20.19 -42.86 -0.79
CA ARG A 344 21.16 -43.35 -1.79
C ARG A 344 22.33 -42.38 -1.93
N ARG A 345 23.54 -42.91 -1.73
CA ARG A 345 24.85 -42.30 -2.04
C ARG A 345 25.24 -42.50 -3.51
N ARG A 346 26.02 -41.56 -4.06
CA ARG A 346 27.13 -41.65 -5.06
C ARG A 346 27.21 -40.31 -5.81
N ARG A 347 28.32 -39.80 -6.33
CA ARG A 347 29.79 -39.83 -6.09
C ARG A 347 30.35 -38.84 -7.15
N ARG A 348 31.36 -38.05 -6.77
CA ARG A 348 32.50 -37.54 -7.58
C ARG A 348 32.28 -36.48 -8.68
N GLY A 349 33.16 -35.46 -8.66
CA GLY A 349 33.50 -34.65 -9.83
C GLY A 349 34.11 -33.27 -9.51
N GLU A 350 35.30 -33.21 -8.90
CA GLU A 350 36.21 -32.04 -8.98
C GLU A 350 37.00 -32.07 -10.30
N PRO A 351 37.42 -30.89 -10.81
CA PRO A 351 38.75 -30.77 -11.40
C PRO A 351 39.63 -29.68 -10.72
N PRO A 352 40.97 -29.81 -10.76
CA PRO A 352 41.94 -29.00 -10.00
C PRO A 352 42.48 -27.77 -10.81
N PRO A 353 43.40 -26.94 -10.25
CA PRO A 353 43.54 -25.51 -10.53
C PRO A 353 44.73 -25.15 -11.43
N LEU A 354 44.75 -23.93 -11.99
CA LEU A 354 45.98 -23.26 -12.46
C LEU A 354 45.89 -21.72 -12.37
N SER A 355 46.76 -21.13 -11.54
CA SER A 355 47.32 -19.76 -11.64
C SER A 355 48.59 -19.81 -12.55
N PRO A 356 49.36 -18.72 -12.84
CA PRO A 356 49.35 -17.35 -12.31
C PRO A 356 49.52 -16.20 -13.35
N ASP A 357 49.53 -14.97 -12.81
CA ASP A 357 49.94 -13.67 -13.40
C ASP A 357 51.21 -13.68 -14.27
N PRO A 358 51.40 -12.65 -15.11
CA PRO A 358 52.30 -11.57 -14.70
C PRO A 358 51.85 -10.14 -15.08
N SER A 359 51.89 -9.23 -14.10
CA SER A 359 52.34 -7.83 -14.28
C SER A 359 53.88 -7.84 -14.45
N PRO A 360 54.58 -6.81 -15.01
CA PRO A 360 54.45 -5.40 -14.59
C PRO A 360 54.85 -4.33 -15.64
N THR A 361 54.96 -3.09 -15.13
CA THR A 361 55.55 -1.84 -15.65
C THR A 361 54.58 -0.89 -16.35
N ALA A 362 54.61 0.44 -16.20
CA ALA A 362 55.16 1.46 -15.29
C ALA A 362 55.24 2.76 -16.13
N ALA A 363 55.24 3.91 -15.44
CA ALA A 363 55.45 5.27 -15.96
C ALA A 363 54.26 5.90 -16.74
N GLY A 364 53.83 7.12 -16.45
CA GLY A 364 54.31 8.14 -15.51
C GLY A 364 53.64 9.48 -15.85
N SER A 365 53.60 10.38 -14.84
CA SER A 365 53.55 11.87 -14.94
C SER A 365 52.42 12.51 -15.78
N SER A 366 51.73 13.60 -15.42
CA SER A 366 52.06 14.79 -14.62
C SER A 366 50.89 15.81 -14.75
N GLY A 367 50.78 16.77 -13.82
CA GLY A 367 50.04 18.04 -13.99
C GLY A 367 48.71 18.08 -13.22
N CYS A 368 48.60 18.62 -12.00
CA CYS A 368 48.84 19.99 -11.49
C CYS A 368 47.71 21.01 -11.80
N CYS A 369 47.28 21.71 -10.74
CA CYS A 369 46.56 23.01 -10.65
C CYS A 369 45.01 23.08 -10.50
N ARG A 370 44.60 23.30 -9.24
CA ARG A 370 43.91 24.50 -8.65
C ARG A 370 42.56 25.05 -9.20
N ALA A 371 41.66 25.28 -8.22
CA ALA A 371 40.70 26.41 -8.02
C ALA A 371 39.43 26.45 -8.92
N CYS A 372 38.23 26.91 -8.55
CA CYS A 372 37.59 27.72 -7.48
C CYS A 372 36.14 27.17 -7.25
N SER A 373 35.58 27.11 -6.04
CA SER A 373 34.69 28.13 -5.41
C SER A 373 33.74 28.89 -6.35
N ALA A 374 32.45 28.52 -6.31
CA ALA A 374 31.26 29.39 -6.26
C ALA A 374 30.00 28.53 -6.02
#